data_AF-A0A644WW98-F1
#
_entry.id   AF-A0A644WW98-F1
#
_cell.length_a   1.000
_cell.length_b   1.000
_cell.length_c   1.000
_cell.angle_alpha   90.00
_cell.angle_beta   90.00
_cell.angle_gamma   90.00
#
_symmetry.space_group_name_H-M   'P 1'
#
loop_
_entity.id
_entity.type
_entity.pdbx_description
1 polymer ?
#
loop_
_entity_poly.entity_id
_entity_poly.type
_entity_poly.pdbx_seq_one_letter_code
_entity_poly.pdbx_strand_id
1 'polypeptide(L)'
;MSDIKHIVREVPPEQMDVSLFFDDDGLTEAGGDYCYNLFIVAQSRNYCGFNEERYTSVTNEIEELLEHYSDIVSKSDYAQYSSIGEMLLDYNLIKNIHDTKRIKAYMEFFASCCEKPSSPYRNYDSNYSAHEEECVAKYLTLKTDKGWGVTDAHGYCQGDYVKIVYCIEHYENPRIYGEVWLGAAREFYTIDLDENGEEGDTCYGYIIADCQAHTDEDYKRLVCEWACIPVEETRLEMIEDSHTYTKYEYRAV
;
A
#
# COMPACT_ATOMS: atom_id res chain seq x y z
N MET A 1 -20.32 5.62 -38.98
CA MET A 1 -18.96 5.56 -38.40
C MET A 1 -18.96 6.63 -37.33
N SER A 2 -18.63 6.29 -36.09
CA SER A 2 -18.47 7.30 -35.05
C SER A 2 -17.34 8.23 -35.48
N ASP A 3 -17.57 9.54 -35.50
CA ASP A 3 -16.49 10.52 -35.67
C ASP A 3 -15.69 10.49 -34.38
N ILE A 4 -14.50 9.89 -34.45
CA ILE A 4 -13.58 9.85 -33.33
C ILE A 4 -13.07 11.27 -33.09
N LYS A 5 -13.22 11.75 -31.86
CA LYS A 5 -12.77 13.07 -31.40
C LYS A 5 -11.66 13.01 -30.36
N HIS A 6 -11.47 11.85 -29.74
CA HIS A 6 -10.49 11.67 -28.69
C HIS A 6 -9.65 10.40 -28.91
N ILE A 7 -8.41 10.44 -28.45
CA ILE A 7 -7.51 9.28 -28.36
C ILE A 7 -7.17 9.07 -26.89
N VAL A 8 -7.29 7.85 -26.42
CA VAL A 8 -6.62 7.37 -25.20
C VAL A 8 -5.41 6.57 -25.66
N ARG A 9 -4.20 7.00 -25.29
CA ARG A 9 -2.96 6.33 -25.71
C ARG A 9 -2.14 5.94 -24.50
N GLU A 10 -1.66 4.71 -24.51
CA GLU A 10 -0.76 4.17 -23.49
C GLU A 10 0.61 4.88 -23.50
N VAL A 11 1.11 5.22 -22.32
CA VAL A 11 2.45 5.75 -22.10
C VAL A 11 3.46 4.60 -22.08
N PRO A 12 4.59 4.70 -22.80
CA PRO A 12 5.66 3.73 -22.71
C PRO A 12 6.15 3.53 -21.26
N PRO A 13 6.40 2.29 -20.80
CA PRO A 13 6.83 2.04 -19.43
C PRO A 13 8.08 2.82 -19.00
N GLU A 14 9.00 3.13 -19.92
CA GLU A 14 10.20 3.91 -19.62
C GLU A 14 9.94 5.41 -19.40
N GLN A 15 8.74 5.88 -19.75
CA GLN A 15 8.29 7.27 -19.60
C GLN A 15 7.24 7.42 -18.49
N MET A 16 6.75 6.31 -17.95
CA MET A 16 5.77 6.30 -16.88
C MET A 16 6.38 6.86 -15.59
N ASP A 17 5.77 7.91 -15.05
CA ASP A 17 6.17 8.52 -13.79
C ASP A 17 5.02 8.46 -12.78
N VAL A 18 5.08 7.46 -11.91
CA VAL A 18 4.08 7.25 -10.85
C VAL A 18 4.34 8.09 -9.61
N SER A 19 5.39 8.91 -9.57
CA SER A 19 5.68 9.75 -8.40
C SER A 19 4.50 10.66 -8.05
N LEU A 20 3.87 11.26 -9.07
CA LEU A 20 2.69 12.10 -8.92
C LEU A 20 1.47 11.38 -8.33
N PHE A 21 1.36 10.06 -8.52
CA PHE A 21 0.27 9.26 -7.93
C PHE A 21 0.31 9.29 -6.41
N PHE A 22 1.50 9.54 -5.83
CA PHE A 22 1.74 9.56 -4.39
C PHE A 22 2.11 10.95 -3.84
N ASP A 23 2.14 12.00 -4.68
CA ASP A 23 2.62 13.34 -4.26
C ASP A 23 1.55 14.19 -3.55
N ASP A 24 0.25 13.88 -3.69
CA ASP A 24 -0.87 14.64 -3.11
C ASP A 24 -1.99 13.72 -2.56
N ASP A 25 -1.65 12.46 -2.33
CA ASP A 25 -2.57 11.37 -2.02
C ASP A 25 -3.21 11.46 -0.62
N GLY A 26 -2.89 12.49 0.17
CA GLY A 26 -3.39 12.64 1.54
C GLY A 26 -2.96 11.49 2.45
N LEU A 27 -2.02 10.66 1.99
CA LEU A 27 -1.50 9.50 2.71
C LEU A 27 -0.44 9.90 3.73
N THR A 28 -0.17 11.19 3.89
CA THR A 28 0.76 11.73 4.89
C THR A 28 0.05 12.05 6.21
N GLU A 29 0.81 12.06 7.31
CA GLU A 29 0.35 12.40 8.67
C GLU A 29 -0.33 13.79 8.79
N ALA A 30 -0.38 14.60 7.71
CA ALA A 30 -0.99 15.92 7.67
C ALA A 30 -2.46 15.94 8.17
N GLY A 31 -3.16 14.80 8.12
CA GLY A 31 -4.51 14.65 8.67
C GLY A 31 -4.60 14.47 10.19
N GLY A 32 -3.51 14.12 10.89
CA GLY A 32 -3.47 13.89 12.35
C GLY A 32 -4.35 12.73 12.88
N ASP A 33 -5.15 12.10 12.02
CA ASP A 33 -5.97 10.93 12.29
C ASP A 33 -5.37 9.75 11.51
N TYR A 34 -5.07 8.65 12.22
CA TYR A 34 -4.49 7.44 11.63
C TYR A 34 -5.30 6.89 10.44
N CYS A 35 -6.54 7.32 10.27
CA CYS A 35 -7.51 6.62 9.43
C CYS A 35 -7.39 6.97 7.97
N TYR A 36 -6.72 8.08 7.68
CA TYR A 36 -6.28 8.38 6.33
C TYR A 36 -4.93 7.71 6.00
N ASN A 37 -4.37 6.87 6.87
CA ASN A 37 -3.07 6.24 6.60
C ASN A 37 -3.20 4.90 5.88
N LEU A 38 -2.29 4.71 4.94
CA LEU A 38 -1.98 3.47 4.23
C LEU A 38 -0.49 3.19 4.45
N PHE A 39 -0.10 1.95 4.74
CA PHE A 39 1.29 1.54 4.86
C PHE A 39 1.59 0.45 3.84
N ILE A 40 2.58 0.67 2.99
CA ILE A 40 3.08 -0.32 2.04
C ILE A 40 4.34 -0.92 2.65
N VAL A 41 4.28 -2.21 2.97
CA VAL A 41 5.35 -2.98 3.60
C VAL A 41 6.04 -3.79 2.51
N ALA A 42 7.22 -3.32 2.09
CA ALA A 42 7.98 -3.91 1.00
C ALA A 42 9.13 -4.79 1.54
N GLN A 43 9.35 -5.95 0.91
CA GLN A 43 10.37 -6.90 1.38
C GLN A 43 11.80 -6.64 0.88
N SER A 44 12.08 -5.71 -0.05
CA SER A 44 13.49 -5.32 -0.36
C SER A 44 13.77 -4.37 -1.54
N ARG A 45 12.81 -3.98 -2.40
CA ARG A 45 13.18 -3.31 -3.67
C ARG A 45 13.17 -1.78 -3.67
N ASN A 46 12.21 -1.15 -3.00
CA ASN A 46 12.08 0.32 -2.92
C ASN A 46 11.84 0.73 -1.46
N TYR A 47 12.93 0.88 -0.70
CA TYR A 47 12.94 1.28 0.73
C TYR A 47 12.85 2.80 0.90
N CYS A 48 12.28 3.49 -0.09
CA CYS A 48 12.12 4.93 -0.06
C CYS A 48 10.77 5.30 -0.66
N GLY A 49 9.97 6.03 0.12
CA GLY A 49 8.88 6.84 -0.42
C GLY A 49 7.46 6.51 0.01
N PHE A 50 7.21 5.71 1.06
CA PHE A 50 5.82 5.51 1.49
C PHE A 50 5.63 5.16 2.96
N ASN A 51 5.30 6.16 3.81
CA ASN A 51 4.98 6.03 5.25
C ASN A 51 5.84 5.05 6.07
N GLU A 52 7.04 4.73 5.59
CA GLU A 52 7.85 3.65 6.11
C GLU A 52 8.35 3.99 7.50
N GLU A 53 8.84 5.22 7.69
CA GLU A 53 9.22 5.75 8.99
C GLU A 53 8.06 5.63 10.00
N ARG A 54 6.84 5.87 9.55
CA ARG A 54 5.65 5.79 10.40
C ARG A 54 5.27 4.34 10.72
N TYR A 55 5.35 3.45 9.73
CA TYR A 55 5.17 2.02 9.95
C TYR A 55 6.22 1.48 10.93
N THR A 56 7.51 1.79 10.72
CA THR A 56 8.61 1.46 11.64
C THR A 56 8.38 2.02 13.04
N SER A 57 7.91 3.27 13.16
CA SER A 57 7.56 3.85 14.47
C SER A 57 6.47 3.06 15.18
N VAL A 58 5.45 2.57 14.47
CA VAL A 58 4.39 1.74 15.05
C VAL A 58 4.91 0.35 15.42
N THR A 59 5.72 -0.28 14.57
CA THR A 59 6.37 -1.56 14.85
C THR A 59 7.24 -1.46 16.11
N ASN A 60 8.09 -0.44 16.21
CA ASN A 60 8.94 -0.22 17.39
C ASN A 60 8.10 -0.04 18.67
N GLU A 61 7.01 0.74 18.60
CA GLU A 61 6.10 0.92 19.75
C GLU A 61 5.48 -0.42 20.19
N ILE A 62 5.10 -1.29 19.25
CA ILE A 62 4.58 -2.63 19.58
C ILE A 62 5.67 -3.51 20.20
N GLU A 63 6.88 -3.50 19.65
CA GLU A 63 8.00 -4.29 20.18
C GLU A 63 8.34 -3.90 21.63
N GLU A 64 8.42 -2.60 21.93
CA GLU A 64 8.62 -2.09 23.29
C GLU A 64 7.49 -2.55 24.23
N LEU A 65 6.23 -2.44 23.79
CA LEU A 65 5.08 -2.90 24.56
C LEU A 65 5.11 -4.41 24.83
N LEU A 66 5.58 -5.21 23.86
CA LEU A 66 5.72 -6.67 24.02
C LEU A 66 6.87 -7.04 24.98
N GLU A 67 7.96 -6.29 24.97
CA GLU A 67 9.06 -6.43 25.94
C GLU A 67 8.56 -6.14 27.36
N HIS A 68 7.92 -4.99 27.56
CA HIS A 68 7.34 -4.62 28.85
C HIS A 68 6.27 -5.62 29.32
N TYR A 69 5.39 -6.06 28.43
CA TYR A 69 4.40 -7.10 28.73
C TYR A 69 5.07 -8.39 29.23
N SER A 70 6.13 -8.84 28.55
CA SER A 70 6.88 -10.04 28.90
C SER A 70 7.54 -9.92 30.28
N ASP A 71 8.12 -8.77 30.59
CA ASP A 71 8.70 -8.49 31.91
C ASP A 71 7.66 -8.52 33.03
N ILE A 72 6.49 -7.90 32.81
CA ILE A 72 5.40 -7.87 33.79
C ILE A 72 4.87 -9.28 34.05
N VAL A 73 4.59 -10.06 33.00
CA VAL A 73 4.01 -11.41 33.12
C VAL A 73 5.01 -12.39 33.74
N SER A 74 6.30 -12.28 33.38
CA SER A 74 7.36 -13.11 33.96
C SER A 74 7.76 -12.71 35.38
N LYS A 75 7.27 -11.56 35.88
CA LYS A 75 7.66 -10.95 37.16
C LYS A 75 9.17 -10.72 37.23
N SER A 76 9.72 -10.22 36.13
CA SER A 76 11.12 -9.84 36.00
C SER A 76 11.49 -8.75 37.01
N ASP A 77 12.68 -8.84 37.59
CA ASP A 77 13.23 -7.77 38.43
C ASP A 77 13.53 -6.48 37.61
N TYR A 78 13.53 -6.58 36.28
CA TYR A 78 13.71 -5.47 35.35
C TYR A 78 12.39 -4.85 34.87
N ALA A 79 11.23 -5.35 35.33
CA ALA A 79 9.93 -4.82 34.95
C ALA A 79 9.81 -3.34 35.33
N GLN A 80 9.71 -2.48 34.32
CA GLN A 80 9.57 -1.03 34.50
C GLN A 80 8.21 -0.64 35.07
N TYR A 81 7.18 -1.44 34.78
CA TYR A 81 5.81 -1.20 35.22
C TYR A 81 5.34 -2.28 36.20
N SER A 82 4.53 -1.89 37.18
CA SER A 82 3.98 -2.82 38.16
C SER A 82 2.79 -3.64 37.62
N SER A 83 2.15 -3.13 36.55
CA SER A 83 1.01 -3.78 35.92
C SER A 83 0.83 -3.33 34.47
N ILE A 84 0.13 -4.14 33.68
CA ILE A 84 -0.20 -3.83 32.28
C ILE A 84 -1.05 -2.56 32.18
N GLY A 85 -1.94 -2.32 33.15
CA GLY A 85 -2.76 -1.10 33.17
C GLY A 85 -1.94 0.18 33.37
N GLU A 86 -0.85 0.11 34.13
CA GLU A 86 0.08 1.25 34.31
C GLU A 86 0.85 1.54 33.01
N MET A 87 1.41 0.49 32.39
CA MET A 87 2.09 0.57 31.09
C MET A 87 1.18 1.19 30.01
N LEU A 88 -0.04 0.67 29.86
CA LEU A 88 -0.99 1.17 28.85
C LEU A 88 -1.40 2.63 29.08
N LEU A 89 -1.42 3.10 30.34
CA LEU A 89 -1.73 4.48 30.67
C LEU A 89 -0.58 5.42 30.26
N ASP A 90 0.67 5.02 30.50
CA ASP A 90 1.86 5.80 30.15
C ASP A 90 1.99 5.99 28.62
N TYR A 91 1.73 4.93 27.86
CA TYR A 91 1.67 4.96 26.39
C TYR A 91 0.40 5.65 25.84
N ASN A 92 -0.45 6.22 26.71
CA ASN A 92 -1.71 6.88 26.35
C ASN A 92 -2.69 5.98 25.55
N LEU A 93 -2.60 4.66 25.71
CA LEU A 93 -3.48 3.69 25.04
C LEU A 93 -4.80 3.51 25.77
N ILE A 94 -4.86 3.89 27.05
CA ILE A 94 -6.08 3.94 27.85
C ILE A 94 -6.18 5.29 28.56
N LYS A 95 -7.40 5.75 28.87
CA LYS A 95 -7.62 7.03 29.56
C LYS A 95 -7.48 6.94 31.08
N ASN A 96 -7.67 5.76 31.65
CA ASN A 96 -7.52 5.48 33.08
C ASN A 96 -7.40 3.97 33.32
N ILE A 97 -6.84 3.61 34.47
CA ILE A 97 -6.62 2.21 34.90
C ILE A 97 -7.90 1.40 35.14
N HIS A 98 -9.08 2.03 35.16
CA HIS A 98 -10.36 1.37 35.34
C HIS A 98 -11.01 0.94 34.02
N ASP A 99 -10.39 1.24 32.87
CA ASP A 99 -10.79 0.73 31.56
C ASP A 99 -10.42 -0.74 31.38
N THR A 100 -10.99 -1.57 32.26
CA THR A 100 -10.71 -3.01 32.37
C THR A 100 -11.02 -3.77 31.08
N LYS A 101 -11.98 -3.29 30.28
CA LYS A 101 -12.31 -3.89 28.98
C LYS A 101 -11.17 -3.69 28.00
N ARG A 102 -10.67 -2.45 27.87
CA ARG A 102 -9.58 -2.13 26.95
C ARG A 102 -8.26 -2.74 27.41
N ILE A 103 -7.97 -2.72 28.72
CA ILE A 103 -6.83 -3.44 29.30
C ILE A 103 -6.88 -4.91 28.93
N LYS A 104 -8.04 -5.57 29.11
CA LYS A 104 -8.20 -6.98 28.75
C LYS A 104 -7.97 -7.23 27.25
N ALA A 105 -8.47 -6.36 26.38
CA ALA A 105 -8.26 -6.49 24.93
C ALA A 105 -6.77 -6.39 24.55
N TYR A 106 -6.03 -5.44 25.12
CA TYR A 106 -4.59 -5.34 24.93
C TYR A 106 -3.83 -6.55 25.50
N MET A 107 -4.22 -7.06 26.66
CA MET A 107 -3.63 -8.28 27.24
C MET A 107 -3.80 -9.49 26.32
N GLU A 108 -5.00 -9.68 25.77
CA GLU A 108 -5.27 -10.76 24.81
C GLU A 108 -4.45 -10.58 23.53
N PHE A 109 -4.33 -9.35 23.04
CA PHE A 109 -3.45 -9.02 21.92
C PHE A 109 -1.99 -9.38 22.19
N PHE A 110 -1.39 -8.87 23.26
CA PHE A 110 0.02 -9.16 23.60
C PHE A 110 0.27 -10.65 23.81
N ALA A 111 -0.62 -11.33 24.53
CA ALA A 111 -0.54 -12.78 24.71
C ALA A 111 -0.51 -13.49 23.35
N SER A 112 -1.41 -13.13 22.43
CA SER A 112 -1.45 -13.73 21.09
C SER A 112 -0.22 -13.42 20.24
N CYS A 113 0.42 -12.27 20.44
CA CYS A 113 1.66 -11.89 19.75
C CYS A 113 2.86 -12.71 20.25
N CYS A 114 2.91 -13.00 21.56
CA CYS A 114 3.98 -13.79 22.17
C CYS A 114 3.84 -15.31 21.96
N GLU A 115 2.67 -15.80 21.54
CA GLU A 115 2.46 -17.22 21.26
C GLU A 115 3.37 -17.72 20.13
N LYS A 116 3.86 -18.95 20.24
CA LYS A 116 4.65 -19.55 19.17
C LYS A 116 3.71 -20.04 18.05
N PRO A 117 3.84 -19.53 16.82
CA PRO A 117 2.93 -19.90 15.74
C PRO A 117 3.27 -21.31 15.24
N SER A 118 2.23 -22.04 14.82
CA SER A 118 2.41 -23.31 14.13
C SER A 118 2.75 -23.02 12.67
N SER A 119 4.01 -23.21 12.28
CA SER A 119 4.45 -23.04 10.89
C SER A 119 5.25 -24.26 10.42
N PRO A 120 4.86 -24.88 9.27
CA PRO A 120 5.62 -25.99 8.71
C PRO A 120 6.87 -25.54 7.93
N TYR A 121 7.01 -24.24 7.64
CA TYR A 121 8.04 -23.71 6.74
C TYR A 121 9.18 -22.99 7.45
N ARG A 122 8.90 -22.37 8.61
CA ARG A 122 9.87 -21.57 9.36
C ARG A 122 9.63 -21.71 10.86
N ASN A 123 10.71 -21.73 11.62
CA ASN A 123 10.65 -21.72 13.08
C ASN A 123 10.71 -20.27 13.57
N TYR A 124 9.54 -19.64 13.63
CA TYR A 124 9.37 -18.32 14.24
C TYR A 124 9.34 -18.43 15.76
N ASP A 125 9.88 -17.42 16.44
CA ASP A 125 9.93 -17.38 17.89
C ASP A 125 8.62 -16.88 18.50
N SER A 126 7.90 -16.02 17.78
CA SER A 126 6.62 -15.45 18.20
C SER A 126 5.67 -15.25 17.01
N ASN A 127 4.38 -15.18 17.30
CA ASN A 127 3.34 -14.92 16.31
C ASN A 127 3.52 -13.54 15.69
N TYR A 128 3.99 -12.57 16.47
CA TYR A 128 4.38 -11.25 15.98
C TYR A 128 5.43 -11.35 14.87
N SER A 129 6.53 -12.08 15.10
CA SER A 129 7.59 -12.24 14.09
C SER A 129 7.17 -12.99 12.82
N ALA A 130 6.09 -13.78 12.89
CA ALA A 130 5.57 -14.53 11.76
C ALA A 130 4.52 -13.75 10.95
N HIS A 131 3.81 -12.84 11.63
CA HIS A 131 2.61 -12.17 11.16
C HIS A 131 2.62 -10.71 11.63
N GLU A 132 3.71 -10.00 11.34
CA GLU A 132 3.96 -8.65 11.82
C GLU A 132 2.86 -7.70 11.34
N GLU A 133 2.53 -7.74 10.05
CA GLU A 133 1.57 -6.81 9.44
C GLU A 133 0.16 -7.04 10.00
N GLU A 134 -0.24 -8.29 10.23
CA GLU A 134 -1.52 -8.62 10.85
C GLU A 134 -1.57 -8.21 12.33
N CYS A 135 -0.44 -8.28 13.04
CA CYS A 135 -0.35 -7.77 14.41
C CYS A 135 -0.40 -6.24 14.44
N VAL A 136 0.26 -5.55 13.52
CA VAL A 136 0.20 -4.09 13.36
C VAL A 136 -1.23 -3.64 13.08
N ALA A 137 -1.95 -4.30 12.16
CA ALA A 137 -3.35 -3.98 11.88
C ALA A 137 -4.24 -4.15 13.13
N LYS A 138 -4.08 -5.25 13.89
CA LYS A 138 -4.81 -5.45 15.15
C LYS A 138 -4.48 -4.39 16.19
N TYR A 139 -3.20 -4.03 16.32
CA TYR A 139 -2.75 -2.99 17.22
C TYR A 139 -3.38 -1.63 16.88
N LEU A 140 -3.34 -1.24 15.61
CA LEU A 140 -3.95 -0.01 15.13
C LEU A 140 -5.47 -0.01 15.33
N THR A 141 -6.13 -1.15 15.15
CA THR A 141 -7.56 -1.30 15.47
C THR A 141 -7.85 -1.01 16.94
N LEU A 142 -7.04 -1.55 17.86
CA LEU A 142 -7.18 -1.26 19.28
C LEU A 142 -6.87 0.20 19.58
N LYS A 143 -5.78 0.75 19.05
CA LYS A 143 -5.31 2.12 19.32
C LYS A 143 -6.27 3.18 18.82
N THR A 144 -6.87 2.97 17.64
CA THR A 144 -7.68 3.99 16.93
C THR A 144 -9.18 3.80 17.06
N ASP A 145 -9.64 2.67 17.60
CA ASP A 145 -11.06 2.27 17.63
C ASP A 145 -11.73 2.16 16.25
N LYS A 146 -10.94 1.98 15.18
CA LYS A 146 -11.40 1.87 13.79
C LYS A 146 -10.87 0.60 13.14
N GLY A 147 -11.50 0.15 12.07
CA GLY A 147 -11.13 -1.10 11.40
C GLY A 147 -9.83 -0.99 10.59
N TRP A 148 -8.86 -1.87 10.86
CA TRP A 148 -7.64 -2.01 10.06
C TRP A 148 -7.52 -3.40 9.44
N GLY A 149 -7.08 -3.44 8.19
CA GLY A 149 -6.93 -4.65 7.40
C GLY A 149 -5.51 -4.81 6.86
N VAL A 150 -5.24 -6.02 6.37
CA VAL A 150 -4.04 -6.35 5.60
C VAL A 150 -4.48 -6.92 4.27
N THR A 151 -3.84 -6.48 3.19
CA THR A 151 -3.93 -7.10 1.87
C THR A 151 -2.53 -7.25 1.30
N ASP A 152 -2.43 -7.85 0.12
CA ASP A 152 -1.21 -7.89 -0.66
C ASP A 152 -1.44 -7.45 -2.11
N ALA A 153 -0.34 -7.14 -2.78
CA ALA A 153 -0.26 -6.86 -4.20
C ALA A 153 0.99 -7.52 -4.79
N HIS A 154 0.92 -7.80 -6.10
CA HIS A 154 1.98 -8.45 -6.85
C HIS A 154 2.36 -7.62 -8.08
N GLY A 155 3.65 -7.60 -8.38
CA GLY A 155 4.19 -6.93 -9.56
C GLY A 155 4.36 -7.87 -10.75
N TYR A 156 4.94 -7.36 -11.83
CA TYR A 156 5.20 -8.15 -13.04
C TYR A 156 6.39 -9.12 -12.89
N CYS A 157 7.39 -8.82 -12.06
CA CYS A 157 8.53 -9.72 -11.91
C CYS A 157 8.28 -10.79 -10.85
N GLN A 158 8.86 -11.97 -11.05
CA GLN A 158 8.85 -13.02 -10.04
C GLN A 158 9.48 -12.51 -8.73
N GLY A 159 8.68 -12.51 -7.67
CA GLY A 159 9.09 -12.03 -6.34
C GLY A 159 8.71 -10.58 -6.04
N ASP A 160 8.11 -9.84 -6.99
CA ASP A 160 7.52 -8.53 -6.70
C ASP A 160 6.25 -8.73 -5.87
N TYR A 161 6.34 -8.29 -4.62
CA TYR A 161 5.32 -8.50 -3.61
C TYR A 161 5.42 -7.42 -2.55
N VAL A 162 4.26 -6.88 -2.16
CA VAL A 162 4.12 -6.01 -1.00
C VAL A 162 2.93 -6.45 -0.18
N LYS A 163 3.03 -6.28 1.14
CA LYS A 163 1.86 -6.26 2.01
C LYS A 163 1.43 -4.83 2.24
N ILE A 164 0.15 -4.65 2.49
CA ILE A 164 -0.45 -3.33 2.65
C ILE A 164 -1.30 -3.36 3.91
N VAL A 165 -0.97 -2.50 4.88
CA VAL A 165 -1.78 -2.28 6.09
C VAL A 165 -2.59 -1.01 5.89
N TYR A 166 -3.91 -1.08 6.03
CA TYR A 166 -4.82 -0.01 5.62
C TYR A 166 -6.01 0.15 6.55
N CYS A 167 -6.55 1.37 6.62
CA CYS A 167 -7.82 1.62 7.28
C CYS A 167 -9.00 1.25 6.37
N ILE A 168 -9.82 0.30 6.82
CA ILE A 168 -10.93 -0.27 6.04
C ILE A 168 -12.00 0.78 5.73
N GLU A 169 -12.16 1.77 6.60
CA GLU A 169 -13.17 2.82 6.43
C GLU A 169 -12.85 3.81 5.30
N HIS A 170 -11.59 3.87 4.88
CA HIS A 170 -11.11 4.85 3.90
C HIS A 170 -10.67 4.21 2.57
N TYR A 171 -10.17 2.97 2.60
CA TYR A 171 -9.66 2.30 1.41
C TYR A 171 -10.56 1.13 1.01
N GLU A 172 -11.34 1.32 -0.05
CA GLU A 172 -12.18 0.27 -0.64
C GLU A 172 -11.35 -0.80 -1.35
N ASN A 173 -10.35 -0.39 -2.13
CA ASN A 173 -9.44 -1.29 -2.85
C ASN A 173 -7.96 -0.88 -2.68
N PRO A 174 -7.35 -1.18 -1.53
CA PRO A 174 -5.95 -0.83 -1.24
C PRO A 174 -4.94 -1.53 -2.16
N ARG A 175 -5.32 -2.60 -2.84
CA ARG A 175 -4.45 -3.33 -3.77
C ARG A 175 -3.98 -2.46 -4.94
N ILE A 176 -4.79 -1.48 -5.36
CA ILE A 176 -4.45 -0.50 -6.40
C ILE A 176 -3.11 0.17 -6.08
N TYR A 177 -2.96 0.66 -4.85
CA TYR A 177 -1.76 1.37 -4.42
C TYR A 177 -0.52 0.47 -4.44
N GLY A 178 -0.66 -0.79 -4.01
CA GLY A 178 0.45 -1.74 -4.04
C GLY A 178 0.87 -2.14 -5.45
N GLU A 179 -0.08 -2.27 -6.37
CA GLU A 179 0.20 -2.56 -7.78
C GLU A 179 0.88 -1.36 -8.47
N VAL A 180 0.38 -0.14 -8.27
CA VAL A 180 1.04 1.08 -8.77
C VAL A 180 2.46 1.21 -8.19
N TRP A 181 2.63 0.95 -6.89
CA TRP A 181 3.94 0.98 -6.23
C TRP A 181 4.95 -0.03 -6.82
N LEU A 182 4.45 -1.20 -7.22
CA LEU A 182 5.25 -2.25 -7.86
C LEU A 182 5.45 -2.03 -9.37
N GLY A 183 4.89 -0.94 -9.94
CA GLY A 183 4.89 -0.71 -11.38
C GLY A 183 3.97 -1.66 -12.16
N ALA A 184 3.04 -2.34 -11.49
CA ALA A 184 1.97 -3.13 -12.09
C ALA A 184 0.74 -2.27 -12.40
N ALA A 185 0.98 -1.22 -13.17
CA ALA A 185 -0.03 -0.28 -13.63
C ALA A 185 0.35 0.24 -15.01
N ARG A 186 -0.62 0.82 -15.71
CA ARG A 186 -0.44 1.48 -17.00
C ARG A 186 -0.83 2.93 -16.89
N GLU A 187 -0.02 3.83 -17.43
CA GLU A 187 -0.37 5.23 -17.57
C GLU A 187 -0.91 5.49 -18.99
N PHE A 188 -1.90 6.37 -19.08
CA PHE A 188 -2.49 6.83 -20.33
C PHE A 188 -2.50 8.35 -20.40
N TYR A 189 -2.46 8.88 -21.62
CA TYR A 189 -2.84 10.25 -21.91
C TYR A 189 -4.05 10.32 -22.84
N THR A 190 -4.83 11.38 -22.69
CA THR A 190 -5.93 11.72 -23.58
C THR A 190 -5.51 12.81 -24.55
N ILE A 191 -5.83 12.64 -25.83
CA ILE A 191 -5.55 13.61 -26.90
C ILE A 191 -6.86 14.02 -27.56
N ASP A 192 -7.09 15.31 -27.69
CA ASP A 192 -8.19 15.83 -28.49
C ASP A 192 -7.81 15.89 -29.99
N LEU A 193 -8.77 15.58 -30.86
CA LEU A 193 -8.62 15.69 -32.30
C LEU A 193 -9.34 16.94 -32.81
N ASP A 194 -8.68 17.67 -33.71
CA ASP A 194 -9.28 18.81 -34.39
C ASP A 194 -10.25 18.39 -35.52
N GLU A 195 -10.84 19.37 -36.21
CA GLU A 195 -11.77 19.13 -37.33
C GLU A 195 -11.14 18.41 -38.54
N ASN A 196 -9.80 18.36 -38.61
CA ASN A 196 -9.04 17.66 -39.64
C ASN A 196 -8.52 16.28 -39.17
N GLY A 197 -8.74 15.94 -37.89
CA GLY A 197 -8.23 14.73 -37.26
C GLY A 197 -6.76 14.82 -36.82
N GLU A 198 -6.22 16.03 -36.70
CA GLU A 198 -4.87 16.28 -36.17
C GLU A 198 -4.87 16.31 -34.64
N GLU A 199 -3.79 15.80 -34.03
CA GLU A 199 -3.61 15.75 -32.57
C GLU A 199 -3.43 17.16 -32.00
N GLY A 200 -4.30 17.52 -31.04
CA GLY A 200 -4.33 18.80 -30.37
C GLY A 200 -3.86 18.72 -28.93
N ASP A 201 -4.72 19.13 -27.99
CA ASP A 201 -4.38 19.20 -26.57
C ASP A 201 -4.21 17.80 -25.99
N THR A 202 -3.24 17.66 -25.07
CA THR A 202 -2.88 16.39 -24.45
C THR A 202 -2.89 16.50 -22.94
N CYS A 203 -3.60 15.60 -22.27
CA CYS A 203 -3.67 15.51 -20.82
C CYS A 203 -3.08 14.17 -20.34
N TYR A 204 -2.18 14.23 -19.36
CA TYR A 204 -1.42 13.09 -18.82
C TYR A 204 -1.91 12.68 -17.42
N GLY A 205 -1.38 11.58 -16.89
CA GLY A 205 -1.57 11.19 -15.49
C GLY A 205 -2.73 10.24 -15.21
N TYR A 206 -3.30 9.59 -16.24
CA TYR A 206 -4.34 8.58 -16.03
C TYR A 206 -3.69 7.21 -15.75
N ILE A 207 -3.42 6.92 -14.48
CA ILE A 207 -2.76 5.67 -14.05
C ILE A 207 -3.81 4.64 -13.61
N ILE A 208 -3.85 3.49 -14.27
CA ILE A 208 -4.78 2.40 -13.97
C ILE A 208 -3.97 1.19 -13.51
N ALA A 209 -4.23 0.72 -12.29
CA ALA A 209 -3.66 -0.54 -11.77
C ALA A 209 -4.31 -1.75 -12.45
N ASP A 210 -3.55 -2.83 -12.61
CA ASP A 210 -4.03 -4.04 -13.28
C ASP A 210 -5.26 -4.68 -12.62
N CYS A 211 -5.43 -4.54 -11.31
CA CYS A 211 -6.63 -5.03 -10.62
C CYS A 211 -7.90 -4.25 -10.96
N GLN A 212 -7.80 -3.09 -11.61
CA GLN A 212 -8.95 -2.26 -12.01
C GLN A 212 -9.45 -2.60 -13.43
N ALA A 213 -8.62 -3.20 -14.28
CA ALA A 213 -8.93 -3.46 -15.68
C ALA A 213 -8.46 -4.85 -16.13
N HIS A 214 -9.37 -5.63 -16.71
CA HIS A 214 -9.06 -6.98 -17.20
C HIS A 214 -8.98 -7.05 -18.73
N THR A 215 -9.54 -6.05 -19.42
CA THR A 215 -9.60 -5.95 -20.87
C THR A 215 -9.23 -4.55 -21.33
N ASP A 216 -8.79 -4.41 -22.58
CA ASP A 216 -8.51 -3.12 -23.21
C ASP A 216 -9.71 -2.16 -23.13
N GLU A 217 -10.94 -2.68 -23.26
CA GLU A 217 -12.16 -1.88 -23.10
C GLU A 217 -12.38 -1.37 -21.68
N ASP A 218 -11.91 -2.09 -20.66
CA ASP A 218 -11.95 -1.60 -19.27
C ASP A 218 -11.03 -0.39 -19.09
N TYR A 219 -9.80 -0.46 -19.64
CA TYR A 219 -8.87 0.67 -19.64
C TYR A 219 -9.49 1.88 -20.33
N LYS A 220 -10.01 1.70 -21.55
CA LYS A 220 -10.68 2.76 -22.30
C LYS A 220 -11.81 3.38 -21.49
N ARG A 221 -12.69 2.56 -20.90
CA ARG A 221 -13.83 3.02 -20.11
C ARG A 221 -13.38 3.83 -18.90
N LEU A 222 -12.40 3.35 -18.13
CA LEU A 222 -11.90 4.03 -16.94
C LEU A 222 -11.25 5.37 -17.27
N VAL A 223 -10.37 5.42 -18.28
CA VAL A 223 -9.76 6.69 -18.70
C VAL A 223 -10.84 7.66 -19.18
N CYS A 224 -11.80 7.21 -19.99
CA CYS A 224 -12.88 8.07 -20.46
C CYS A 224 -13.74 8.61 -19.30
N GLU A 225 -14.03 7.78 -18.31
CA GLU A 225 -14.76 8.16 -17.11
C GLU A 225 -14.01 9.24 -16.31
N TRP A 226 -12.72 9.06 -16.08
CA TRP A 226 -11.89 10.01 -15.33
C TRP A 226 -11.65 11.32 -16.09
N ALA A 227 -11.41 11.23 -17.40
CA ALA A 227 -11.24 12.39 -18.27
C ALA A 227 -12.56 13.09 -18.63
N CYS A 228 -13.71 12.52 -18.23
CA CYS A 228 -15.05 13.01 -18.57
C CYS A 228 -15.31 13.13 -20.09
N ILE A 229 -14.81 12.17 -20.89
CA ILE A 229 -14.98 12.13 -22.36
C ILE A 229 -15.87 10.96 -22.82
N PRO A 230 -16.53 11.04 -24.00
CA PRO A 230 -17.42 9.99 -24.46
C PRO A 230 -16.67 8.76 -25.01
N VAL A 231 -16.94 7.58 -24.44
CA VAL A 231 -16.32 6.30 -24.87
C VAL A 231 -16.54 6.00 -26.36
N GLU A 232 -17.73 6.31 -26.87
CA GLU A 232 -18.11 6.05 -28.27
C GLU A 232 -17.39 6.95 -29.29
N GLU A 233 -16.92 8.12 -28.85
CA GLU A 233 -16.17 9.10 -29.66
C GLU A 233 -14.65 8.97 -29.44
N THR A 234 -14.21 7.96 -28.69
CA THR A 234 -12.83 7.77 -28.27
C THR A 234 -12.23 6.53 -28.92
N ARG A 235 -10.99 6.60 -29.40
CA ARG A 235 -10.20 5.41 -29.78
C ARG A 235 -9.15 5.11 -28.72
N LEU A 236 -8.89 3.83 -28.47
CA LEU A 236 -7.80 3.37 -27.60
C LEU A 236 -6.61 2.96 -28.46
N GLU A 237 -5.42 3.38 -28.07
CA GLU A 237 -4.14 3.00 -28.66
C GLU A 237 -3.24 2.38 -27.58
N MET A 238 -3.01 1.08 -27.69
CA MET A 238 -2.15 0.29 -26.81
C MET A 238 -0.80 0.01 -27.47
N ILE A 239 0.24 -0.19 -26.66
CA ILE A 239 1.55 -0.61 -27.13
C ILE A 239 1.50 -2.09 -27.48
N GLU A 240 1.75 -2.43 -28.75
CA GLU A 240 1.78 -3.81 -29.22
C GLU A 240 3.18 -4.45 -29.08
N ASP A 241 4.25 -3.70 -29.32
CA ASP A 241 5.63 -4.20 -29.24
C ASP A 241 6.66 -3.06 -29.06
N SER A 242 7.83 -3.38 -28.50
CA SER A 242 8.97 -2.47 -28.41
C SER A 242 10.28 -3.19 -28.75
N HIS A 243 11.11 -2.57 -29.59
CA HIS A 243 12.35 -3.19 -30.09
C HIS A 243 13.57 -2.31 -29.83
N THR A 244 14.53 -2.83 -29.08
CA THR A 244 15.82 -2.17 -28.81
C THR A 244 16.96 -3.05 -29.32
N TYR A 245 17.76 -2.58 -30.28
CA TYR A 245 18.90 -3.33 -30.82
C TYR A 245 20.23 -2.69 -30.45
N THR A 246 21.05 -3.41 -29.67
CA THR A 246 22.45 -3.04 -29.40
C THR A 246 23.36 -3.67 -30.46
N LYS A 247 24.01 -2.84 -31.28
CA LYS A 247 24.93 -3.30 -32.34
C LYS A 247 26.38 -3.24 -31.86
N TYR A 248 27.08 -4.37 -31.92
CA TYR A 248 28.50 -4.46 -31.59
C TYR A 248 29.35 -4.59 -32.86
N GLU A 249 30.47 -3.89 -32.88
CA GLU A 249 31.53 -4.05 -33.89
C GLU A 249 32.70 -4.79 -33.24
N TYR A 250 33.12 -5.90 -33.87
CA TYR A 250 34.20 -6.73 -33.37
C TYR A 250 35.49 -6.41 -34.11
N ARG A 251 36.59 -6.21 -33.38
CA ARG A 251 37.94 -6.21 -33.96
C ARG A 251 38.55 -7.60 -33.84
N ALA A 252 39.19 -8.07 -34.91
CA ALA A 252 40.00 -9.29 -34.87
C ALA A 252 41.31 -9.03 -34.11
N VAL A 253 41.73 -10.00 -33.29
CA VAL A 253 43.02 -10.02 -32.56
C VAL A 253 43.76 -11.28 -32.94
#